data_AF-I0L7R0-F1
#
_entry.id   AF-I0L7R0-F1
#
_cell.length_a   1.000
_cell.length_b   1.000
_cell.length_c   1.000
_cell.angle_alpha   90.00
_cell.angle_beta   90.00
_cell.angle_gamma   90.00
#
_symmetry.space_group_name_H-M   'P 1'
#
loop_
_entity.id
_entity.type
_entity.pdbx_description
1 polymer ?
#
loop_
_entity_poly.entity_id
_entity_poly.type
_entity_poly.pdbx_seq_one_letter_code
_entity_poly.pdbx_strand_id
1 'polypeptide(L)'
;MGIAWRESPKELVGLLRQHGLTPHRVDNVETAWQAFREFLAQRVDGLEPGPDSDADGFIVQWGRYSWHGRLPSLSFTRQFAVDVRGTWTENDWYQPEIWQVSLDLVFPDAPALADLDRLNVQDTGFDFSPSGPQRNHATAEAESQVKHHPTLQALWVSTPVHSAVTLDRAD
;
A
#
# COMPACT_ATOMS: atom_id res chain seq x y z
N MET A 1 -16.14 -0.59 -16.05
CA MET A 1 -15.33 0.64 -16.10
C MET A 1 -14.57 0.69 -14.78
N GLY A 2 -13.25 0.78 -14.83
CA GLY A 2 -12.40 0.84 -13.64
C GLY A 2 -12.20 2.29 -13.19
N ILE A 3 -11.47 2.45 -12.09
CA ILE A 3 -11.00 3.76 -11.61
C ILE A 3 -9.80 4.16 -12.46
N ALA A 4 -9.74 5.38 -12.97
CA ALA A 4 -8.52 5.87 -13.60
C ALA A 4 -7.39 5.91 -12.54
N TRP A 5 -6.21 5.39 -12.86
CA TRP A 5 -5.11 5.28 -11.86
C TRP A 5 -4.76 6.59 -11.14
N ARG A 6 -4.90 7.74 -11.82
CA ARG A 6 -4.67 9.07 -11.23
C ARG A 6 -5.69 9.45 -10.15
N GLU A 7 -6.87 8.85 -10.19
CA GLU A 7 -7.97 9.08 -9.25
C GLU A 7 -7.98 8.05 -8.11
N SER A 8 -7.17 7.00 -8.19
CA SER A 8 -7.02 5.95 -7.17
C SER A 8 -6.77 6.47 -5.73
N PRO A 9 -6.00 7.54 -5.49
CA PRO A 9 -5.84 8.10 -4.14
C PRO A 9 -7.16 8.63 -3.56
N LYS A 10 -7.98 9.28 -4.41
CA LYS A 10 -9.28 9.81 -3.98
C LYS A 10 -10.24 8.67 -3.66
N GLU A 11 -10.15 7.57 -4.39
CA GLU A 11 -10.94 6.38 -4.14
C GLU A 11 -10.57 5.72 -2.80
N LEU A 12 -9.27 5.53 -2.52
CA LEU A 12 -8.83 5.03 -1.21
C LEU A 12 -9.28 5.96 -0.06
N VAL A 13 -9.16 7.28 -0.24
CA VAL A 13 -9.70 8.28 0.70
C VAL A 13 -11.22 8.13 0.89
N GLY A 14 -11.95 7.85 -0.18
CA GLY A 14 -13.39 7.59 -0.16
C GLY A 14 -13.73 6.37 0.67
N LEU A 15 -13.04 5.25 0.42
CA LEU A 15 -13.22 3.99 1.16
C LEU A 15 -12.88 4.15 2.64
N LEU A 16 -11.76 4.79 2.99
CA LEU A 16 -11.42 5.08 4.39
C LEU A 16 -12.56 5.82 5.11
N ARG A 17 -13.16 6.83 4.46
CA ARG A 17 -14.30 7.58 5.03
C ARG A 17 -15.56 6.74 5.15
N GLN A 18 -15.84 5.85 4.19
CA GLN A 18 -16.97 4.93 4.25
C GLN A 18 -16.86 3.97 5.45
N HIS A 19 -15.63 3.59 5.81
CA HIS A 19 -15.31 2.82 7.01
C HIS A 19 -15.23 3.67 8.30
N GLY A 20 -15.61 4.95 8.24
CA GLY A 20 -15.64 5.85 9.40
C GLY A 20 -14.28 6.42 9.80
N LEU A 21 -13.23 6.22 8.99
CA LEU A 21 -11.88 6.72 9.28
C LEU A 21 -11.66 8.12 8.73
N THR A 22 -10.78 8.85 9.41
CA THR A 22 -10.27 10.14 8.92
C THR A 22 -8.93 9.90 8.21
N PRO A 23 -8.79 10.14 6.89
CA PRO A 23 -7.59 9.76 6.13
C PRO A 23 -6.27 10.35 6.65
N HIS A 24 -6.31 11.54 7.26
CA HIS A 24 -5.13 12.20 7.83
C HIS A 24 -4.90 11.89 9.32
N ARG A 25 -5.79 11.09 9.91
CA ARG A 25 -5.80 10.71 11.32
C ARG A 25 -6.52 9.37 11.50
N VAL A 26 -6.00 8.34 10.84
CA VAL A 26 -6.48 6.97 11.03
C VAL A 26 -6.24 6.58 12.49
N ASP A 27 -7.27 6.04 13.15
CA ASP A 27 -7.21 5.62 14.55
C ASP A 27 -7.31 4.10 14.74
N ASN A 28 -7.69 3.37 13.69
CA ASN A 28 -7.82 1.91 13.68
C ASN A 28 -7.17 1.32 12.42
N VAL A 29 -6.03 0.64 12.62
CA VAL A 29 -5.24 0.01 11.54
C VAL A 29 -5.99 -1.16 10.90
N GLU A 30 -6.70 -1.97 11.69
CA GLU A 30 -7.48 -3.10 11.18
C GLU A 30 -8.59 -2.61 10.23
N THR A 31 -9.32 -1.57 10.62
CA THR A 31 -10.33 -0.96 9.74
C THR A 31 -9.71 -0.34 8.49
N ALA A 32 -8.53 0.29 8.62
CA ALA A 32 -7.81 0.85 7.47
C ALA A 32 -7.36 -0.24 6.50
N TRP A 33 -6.94 -1.39 7.03
CA TRP A 33 -6.59 -2.57 6.26
C TRP A 33 -7.79 -3.13 5.48
N GLN A 34 -8.98 -3.20 6.10
CA GLN A 34 -10.18 -3.64 5.38
C GLN A 34 -10.56 -2.69 4.24
N ALA A 35 -10.49 -1.37 4.47
CA ALA A 35 -10.69 -0.37 3.42
C ALA A 35 -9.66 -0.51 2.29
N PHE A 36 -8.40 -0.80 2.64
CA PHE A 36 -7.34 -1.04 1.66
C PHE A 36 -7.57 -2.34 0.86
N ARG A 37 -8.06 -3.43 1.48
CA ARG A 37 -8.43 -4.67 0.77
C ARG A 37 -9.57 -4.44 -0.22
N GLU A 38 -10.56 -3.64 0.16
CA GLU A 38 -11.63 -3.23 -0.75
C GLU A 38 -11.06 -2.43 -1.92
N PHE A 39 -10.13 -1.51 -1.66
CA PHE A 39 -9.43 -0.78 -2.70
C PHE A 39 -8.68 -1.72 -3.66
N LEU A 40 -7.92 -2.71 -3.15
CA LEU A 40 -7.22 -3.71 -3.96
C LEU A 40 -8.16 -4.55 -4.85
N ALA A 41 -9.42 -4.73 -4.44
CA ALA A 41 -10.41 -5.46 -5.23
C ALA A 41 -10.95 -4.65 -6.42
N GLN A 42 -10.75 -3.33 -6.44
CA GLN A 42 -11.25 -2.48 -7.50
C GLN A 42 -10.36 -2.54 -8.74
N ARG A 43 -10.98 -2.61 -9.92
CA ARG A 43 -10.29 -2.53 -11.21
C ARG A 43 -9.76 -1.12 -11.44
N VAL A 44 -8.50 -1.03 -11.88
CA VAL A 44 -7.85 0.22 -12.27
C VAL A 44 -7.65 0.25 -13.78
N ASP A 45 -7.97 1.38 -14.40
CA ASP A 45 -7.81 1.65 -15.82
C ASP A 45 -6.53 2.47 -16.08
N GLY A 46 -5.92 2.27 -17.25
CA GLY A 46 -4.68 2.94 -17.68
C GLY A 46 -3.40 2.21 -17.29
N LEU A 47 -3.51 0.96 -16.85
CA LEU A 47 -2.36 0.09 -16.57
C LEU A 47 -1.85 -0.59 -17.85
N GLU A 48 -0.58 -1.00 -17.82
CA GLU A 48 0.08 -1.74 -18.89
C GLU A 48 -0.75 -2.95 -19.30
N PRO A 49 -1.14 -3.07 -20.58
CA PRO A 49 -1.95 -4.19 -21.02
C PRO A 49 -1.07 -5.42 -21.26
N GLY A 50 -1.23 -6.47 -20.45
CA GLY A 50 -0.60 -7.76 -20.69
C GLY A 50 -1.07 -8.84 -19.71
N PRO A 51 -1.33 -10.08 -20.15
CA PRO A 51 -1.81 -11.15 -19.27
C PRO A 51 -0.77 -11.56 -18.20
N ASP A 52 0.52 -11.38 -18.50
CA ASP A 52 1.65 -11.64 -17.60
C ASP A 52 2.31 -10.34 -17.09
N SER A 53 1.61 -9.21 -17.21
CA SER A 53 2.16 -7.95 -16.73
C SER A 53 2.00 -7.85 -15.21
N ASP A 54 3.11 -7.57 -14.52
CA ASP A 54 3.15 -7.18 -13.10
C ASP A 54 2.62 -5.74 -12.95
N ALA A 55 1.43 -5.47 -13.49
CA ALA A 55 0.92 -4.11 -13.68
C ALA A 55 0.11 -3.60 -12.49
N ASP A 56 -0.36 -4.48 -11.62
CA ASP A 56 -1.18 -4.14 -10.46
C ASP A 56 -0.72 -4.95 -9.26
N GLY A 57 0.21 -4.40 -8.48
CA GLY A 57 0.82 -5.06 -7.34
C GLY A 57 0.38 -4.46 -6.01
N PHE A 58 0.67 -5.14 -4.91
CA PHE A 58 0.62 -4.51 -3.59
C PHE A 58 1.72 -5.02 -2.68
N ILE A 59 2.02 -4.23 -1.65
CA ILE A 59 3.00 -4.54 -0.62
C ILE A 59 2.57 -3.88 0.69
N VAL A 60 2.88 -4.53 1.81
CA VAL A 60 2.80 -3.93 3.15
C VAL A 60 4.22 -3.77 3.66
N GLN A 61 4.59 -2.56 4.10
CA GLN A 61 5.95 -2.26 4.54
C GLN A 61 5.95 -1.66 5.93
N TRP A 62 7.01 -1.90 6.70
CA TRP A 62 7.16 -1.38 8.04
C TRP A 62 8.61 -1.00 8.33
N GLY A 63 8.81 -0.02 9.19
CA GLY A 63 10.15 0.40 9.56
C GLY A 63 10.20 1.78 10.20
N ARG A 64 11.39 2.38 10.17
CA ARG A 64 11.65 3.75 10.64
C ARG A 64 12.30 4.54 9.52
N TYR A 65 11.54 5.44 8.92
CA TYR A 65 11.99 6.17 7.74
C TYR A 65 12.38 7.62 8.07
N SER A 66 13.40 8.14 7.40
CA SER A 66 13.93 9.49 7.66
C SER A 66 12.90 10.59 7.40
N TRP A 67 12.07 10.44 6.38
CA TRP A 67 11.00 11.37 6.02
C TRP A 67 9.80 11.35 6.97
N HIS A 68 9.69 10.32 7.83
CA HIS A 68 8.73 10.28 8.94
C HIS A 68 9.40 10.61 10.30
N GLY A 69 10.53 11.33 10.29
CA GLY A 69 11.25 11.69 11.52
C GLY A 69 11.82 10.50 12.28
N ARG A 70 12.05 9.36 11.60
CA ARG A 70 12.47 8.06 12.17
C ARG A 70 11.48 7.44 13.16
N LEU A 71 10.23 7.89 13.12
CA LEU A 71 9.15 7.27 13.86
C LEU A 71 8.78 5.90 13.27
N PRO A 72 8.27 4.96 14.10
CA PRO A 72 7.74 3.69 13.60
C PRO A 72 6.64 3.96 12.58
N SER A 73 6.69 3.25 11.45
CA SER A 73 5.80 3.45 10.31
C SER A 73 5.32 2.11 9.76
N LEU A 74 4.09 2.09 9.25
CA LEU A 74 3.49 1.00 8.48
C LEU A 74 2.82 1.61 7.26
N SER A 75 3.06 1.07 6.08
CA SER A 75 2.44 1.51 4.84
C SER A 75 1.70 0.37 4.15
N PHE A 76 0.56 0.69 3.58
CA PHE A 76 -0.18 -0.17 2.66
C PHE A 76 -0.09 0.45 1.27
N THR A 77 0.64 -0.21 0.37
CA THR A 77 0.96 0.35 -0.95
C THR A 77 0.39 -0.52 -2.05
N ARG A 78 -0.33 0.09 -2.99
CA ARG A 78 -0.70 -0.53 -4.27
C ARG A 78 0.17 0.09 -5.36
N GLN A 79 0.79 -0.75 -6.19
CA GLN A 79 1.68 -0.34 -7.27
C GLN A 79 1.02 -0.57 -8.63
N PHE A 80 1.28 0.37 -9.54
CA PHE A 80 0.75 0.41 -10.89
C PHE A 80 1.90 0.48 -11.89
N ALA A 81 1.95 -0.44 -12.86
CA ALA A 81 2.68 -0.19 -14.10
C ALA A 81 1.71 0.48 -15.07
N VAL A 82 1.93 1.76 -15.36
CA VAL A 82 1.05 2.61 -16.16
C VAL A 82 1.44 2.55 -17.63
N ASP A 83 0.45 2.35 -18.50
CA ASP A 83 0.66 2.38 -19.96
C ASP A 83 0.89 3.82 -20.41
N VAL A 84 2.12 4.09 -20.87
CA VAL A 84 2.55 5.40 -21.38
C VAL A 84 2.87 5.39 -22.87
N ARG A 85 2.48 4.33 -23.61
CA ARG A 85 2.77 4.20 -25.05
C ARG A 85 2.28 5.39 -25.86
N GLY A 86 1.13 5.95 -25.50
CA GLY A 86 0.55 7.11 -26.19
C GLY A 86 1.39 8.39 -26.11
N THR A 87 2.30 8.48 -25.13
CA THR A 87 3.21 9.61 -24.92
C THR A 87 4.68 9.22 -25.01
N TRP A 88 4.96 7.97 -25.39
CA TRP A 88 6.31 7.42 -25.45
C TRP A 88 7.05 7.97 -26.67
N THR A 89 8.22 8.58 -26.43
CA THR A 89 9.01 9.23 -27.48
C THR A 89 10.32 8.51 -27.79
N GLU A 90 10.68 7.47 -27.03
CA GLU A 90 11.91 6.71 -27.24
C GLU A 90 11.69 5.56 -28.22
N ASN A 91 12.68 5.30 -29.09
CA ASN A 91 12.49 4.40 -30.22
C ASN A 91 13.00 2.97 -29.97
N ASP A 92 13.78 2.73 -28.90
CA ASP A 92 14.63 1.53 -28.81
C ASP A 92 14.21 0.53 -27.73
N TRP A 93 13.41 0.94 -26.74
CA TRP A 93 12.82 0.05 -25.72
C TRP A 93 11.61 0.76 -25.08
N TYR A 94 10.59 0.01 -24.68
CA TYR A 94 9.41 0.55 -23.98
C TYR A 94 9.44 0.08 -22.53
N GLN A 95 9.21 0.99 -21.59
CA GLN A 95 9.01 0.67 -20.18
C GLN A 95 7.80 1.43 -19.64
N PRO A 96 6.87 0.76 -18.93
CA PRO A 96 5.77 1.45 -18.27
C PRO A 96 6.30 2.33 -17.12
N GLU A 97 5.59 3.40 -16.81
CA GLU A 97 5.89 4.18 -15.60
C GLU A 97 5.36 3.45 -14.37
N ILE A 98 6.19 3.34 -13.33
CA ILE A 98 5.75 2.73 -12.08
C ILE A 98 5.25 3.82 -11.14
N TRP A 99 4.00 3.69 -10.71
CA TRP A 99 3.33 4.60 -9.78
C TRP A 99 2.83 3.84 -8.55
N GLN A 100 2.75 4.50 -7.41
CA GLN A 100 2.33 3.90 -6.16
C GLN A 100 1.29 4.77 -5.45
N VAL A 101 0.23 4.13 -4.97
CA VAL A 101 -0.72 4.73 -4.04
C VAL A 101 -0.49 4.10 -2.68
N SER A 102 -0.11 4.91 -1.71
CA SER A 102 0.26 4.45 -0.37
C SER A 102 -0.66 5.08 0.67
N LEU A 103 -1.12 4.28 1.62
CA LEU A 103 -1.58 4.75 2.92
C LEU A 103 -0.44 4.58 3.92
N ASP A 104 0.17 5.68 4.31
CA ASP A 104 1.21 5.70 5.33
C ASP A 104 0.59 5.95 6.70
N LEU A 105 1.00 5.14 7.68
CA LEU A 105 0.62 5.23 9.08
C LEU A 105 1.87 5.42 9.92
N VAL A 106 1.96 6.53 10.65
CA VAL A 106 3.11 6.87 11.49
C VAL A 106 2.68 6.81 12.95
N PHE A 107 3.47 6.13 13.78
CA PHE A 107 3.16 5.82 15.16
C PHE A 107 4.06 6.60 16.12
N PRO A 108 3.63 6.82 17.37
CA PRO A 108 4.53 7.39 18.36
C PRO A 108 5.64 6.37 18.68
N ASP A 109 6.79 6.88 19.12
CA ASP A 109 7.79 6.01 19.72
C ASP A 109 7.22 5.35 20.98
N ALA A 110 7.34 4.03 21.04
CA ALA A 110 6.89 3.23 22.18
C ALA A 110 7.87 2.07 22.42
N PRO A 111 8.06 1.63 23.68
CA PRO A 111 8.93 0.48 23.99
C PRO A 111 8.56 -0.79 23.23
N ALA A 112 7.26 -1.02 22.97
CA ALA A 112 6.79 -2.18 22.19
C ALA A 112 7.21 -2.14 20.71
N LEU A 113 7.61 -0.96 20.21
CA LEU A 113 8.04 -0.69 18.83
C LEU A 113 9.56 -0.47 18.71
N ALA A 114 10.30 -0.74 19.79
CA ALA A 114 11.74 -0.47 19.85
C ALA A 114 12.56 -1.36 18.90
N ASP A 115 12.09 -2.57 18.60
CA ASP A 115 12.80 -3.55 17.77
C ASP A 115 12.28 -3.58 16.32
N LEU A 116 11.45 -2.62 15.90
CA LEU A 116 10.84 -2.62 14.56
C LEU A 116 11.88 -2.64 13.43
N ASP A 117 12.99 -1.92 13.62
CA ASP A 117 14.12 -1.86 12.69
C ASP A 117 15.05 -3.08 12.76
N ARG A 118 14.89 -3.93 13.79
CA ARG A 118 15.68 -5.15 14.00
C ARG A 118 15.03 -6.41 13.45
N LEU A 119 13.82 -6.29 12.91
CA LEU A 119 13.19 -7.41 12.20
C LEU A 119 14.05 -7.78 10.99
N ASN A 120 14.13 -9.07 10.66
CA ASN A 120 14.91 -9.55 9.52
C ASN A 120 14.30 -9.17 8.16
N VAL A 121 13.07 -8.68 8.17
CA VAL A 121 12.27 -8.32 7.00
C VAL A 121 11.49 -7.04 7.33
N GLN A 122 11.34 -6.15 6.33
CA GLN A 122 10.73 -4.83 6.44
C GLN A 122 9.48 -4.70 5.55
N ASP A 123 9.11 -5.75 4.83
CA ASP A 123 7.96 -5.77 3.94
C ASP A 123 7.48 -7.19 3.63
N THR A 124 6.31 -7.31 3.00
CA THR A 124 5.75 -8.61 2.58
C THR A 124 6.31 -9.15 1.27
N GLY A 125 7.16 -8.37 0.56
CA GLY A 125 7.37 -8.50 -0.87
C GLY A 125 6.15 -8.03 -1.68
N PHE A 126 6.39 -7.68 -2.96
CA PHE A 126 5.31 -7.37 -3.89
C PHE A 126 4.56 -8.64 -4.30
N ASP A 127 3.23 -8.55 -4.26
CA ASP A 127 2.33 -9.57 -4.82
C ASP A 127 1.48 -8.97 -5.95
N PHE A 128 1.50 -9.64 -7.10
CA PHE A 128 0.77 -9.27 -8.32
C PHE A 128 -0.39 -10.23 -8.64
N SER A 129 -0.84 -11.01 -7.65
CA SER A 129 -1.91 -11.99 -7.82
C SER A 129 -3.17 -11.33 -8.41
N PRO A 130 -3.83 -11.89 -9.42
CA PRO A 130 -4.99 -11.25 -10.05
C PRO A 130 -6.13 -11.02 -9.04
N SER A 131 -6.93 -9.96 -9.26
CA SER A 131 -8.10 -9.67 -8.42
C SER A 131 -9.05 -10.87 -8.32
N GLY A 132 -9.65 -11.05 -7.14
CA GLY A 132 -10.50 -12.21 -6.84
C GLY A 132 -9.85 -13.14 -5.81
N PRO A 133 -10.07 -14.46 -5.89
CA PRO A 133 -9.61 -15.41 -4.88
C PRO A 133 -8.10 -15.38 -4.61
N GLN A 134 -7.28 -15.19 -5.65
CA GLN A 134 -5.82 -15.15 -5.53
C GLN A 134 -5.36 -13.90 -4.75
N ARG A 135 -5.82 -12.70 -5.13
CA ARG A 135 -5.55 -11.48 -4.35
C ARG A 135 -6.08 -11.58 -2.92
N ASN A 136 -7.24 -12.18 -2.72
CA ASN A 136 -7.79 -12.39 -1.38
C ASN A 136 -6.88 -13.28 -0.51
N HIS A 137 -6.32 -14.34 -1.08
CA HIS A 137 -5.33 -15.18 -0.42
C HIS A 137 -4.06 -14.39 -0.07
N ALA A 138 -3.49 -13.70 -1.04
CA ALA A 138 -2.28 -12.89 -0.84
C ALA A 138 -2.46 -11.82 0.24
N THR A 139 -3.61 -11.14 0.29
CA THR A 139 -3.90 -10.18 1.37
C THR A 139 -4.00 -10.86 2.73
N ALA A 140 -4.61 -12.04 2.83
CA ALA A 140 -4.67 -12.79 4.09
C ALA A 140 -3.27 -13.26 4.54
N GLU A 141 -2.40 -13.64 3.60
CA GLU A 141 -1.01 -13.98 3.90
C GLU A 141 -0.20 -12.77 4.38
N ALA A 142 -0.33 -11.62 3.71
CA ALA A 142 0.29 -10.36 4.14
C ALA A 142 -0.13 -9.99 5.57
N GLU A 143 -1.43 -10.06 5.87
CA GLU A 143 -1.96 -9.80 7.21
C GLU A 143 -1.42 -10.81 8.25
N SER A 144 -1.35 -12.09 7.88
CA SER A 144 -0.79 -13.15 8.74
C SER A 144 0.69 -12.91 9.05
N GLN A 145 1.49 -12.48 8.06
CA GLN A 145 2.90 -12.14 8.26
C GLN A 145 3.07 -10.97 9.23
N VAL A 146 2.29 -9.89 9.05
CA VAL A 146 2.29 -8.76 9.97
C VAL A 146 1.87 -9.20 11.37
N LYS A 147 0.84 -10.04 11.49
CA LYS A 147 0.40 -10.58 12.78
C LYS A 147 1.31 -11.67 13.34
N HIS A 148 2.37 -12.10 12.66
CA HIS A 148 3.29 -13.11 13.19
C HIS A 148 4.31 -12.53 14.18
N HIS A 149 4.70 -11.27 14.01
CA HIS A 149 5.71 -10.61 14.84
C HIS A 149 5.09 -9.79 15.96
N PRO A 150 5.47 -9.98 17.25
CA PRO A 150 4.89 -9.23 18.36
C PRO A 150 4.97 -7.70 18.21
N THR A 151 6.07 -7.18 17.67
CA THR A 151 6.26 -5.75 17.40
C THR A 151 5.27 -5.21 16.35
N LEU A 152 4.99 -6.00 15.32
CA LEU A 152 4.03 -5.64 14.28
C LEU A 152 2.59 -5.80 14.77
N GLN A 153 2.29 -6.80 15.60
CA GLN A 153 1.00 -6.88 16.30
C GLN A 153 0.78 -5.65 17.18
N ALA A 154 1.80 -5.22 17.93
CA ALA A 154 1.71 -4.02 18.77
C ALA A 154 1.43 -2.77 17.92
N LEU A 155 2.08 -2.66 16.76
CA LEU A 155 1.82 -1.60 15.79
C LEU A 155 0.38 -1.67 15.26
N TRP A 156 -0.10 -2.88 14.92
CA TRP A 156 -1.43 -3.13 14.38
C TRP A 156 -2.58 -2.74 15.32
N VAL A 157 -2.37 -2.86 16.64
CA VAL A 157 -3.36 -2.45 17.66
C VAL A 157 -3.15 -1.04 18.19
N SER A 158 -2.11 -0.35 17.72
CA SER A 158 -1.79 1.02 18.14
C SER A 158 -2.54 2.04 17.30
N THR A 159 -2.68 3.25 17.85
CA THR A 159 -3.23 4.41 17.14
C THR A 159 -2.09 5.19 16.48
N PRO A 160 -2.08 5.36 15.14
CA PRO A 160 -1.16 6.27 14.46
C PRO A 160 -1.28 7.70 14.99
N VAL A 161 -0.17 8.43 15.09
CA VAL A 161 -0.17 9.88 15.34
C VAL A 161 -0.43 10.69 14.07
N HIS A 162 -0.12 10.10 12.91
CA HIS A 162 -0.31 10.71 11.61
C HIS A 162 -0.60 9.63 10.57
N SER A 163 -1.41 9.98 9.58
CA SER A 163 -1.58 9.16 8.39
C SER A 163 -1.69 10.04 7.15
N ALA A 164 -1.36 9.48 5.99
CA ALA A 164 -1.49 10.17 4.72
C ALA A 164 -1.77 9.18 3.60
N VAL A 165 -2.54 9.61 2.60
CA VAL A 165 -2.66 8.90 1.32
C VAL A 165 -1.87 9.67 0.27
N THR A 166 -0.94 9.03 -0.40
CA THR A 166 -0.09 9.65 -1.43
C THR A 166 -0.24 8.98 -2.80
N LEU A 167 0.23 9.67 -3.83
CA LEU A 167 0.43 9.14 -5.17
C LEU A 167 1.78 9.62 -5.67
N ASP A 168 2.73 8.70 -5.71
CA ASP A 168 4.10 9.01 -6.06
C ASP A 168 4.56 8.10 -7.19
N ARG A 169 5.47 8.61 -8.01
CA ARG A 169 6.17 7.77 -8.98
C ARG A 169 7.21 6.96 -8.23
N ALA A 170 7.27 5.65 -8.45
CA ALA A 170 8.37 4.85 -7.96
C ALA A 170 9.61 5.14 -8.82
N ASP A 171 10.67 5.61 -8.18
CA ASP A 171 11.95 5.89 -8.83
C ASP A 171 12.81 4.63 -8.99
#